data_AF-A0A924LVY7-F1
#
_entry.id   AF-A0A924LVY7-F1
#
_cell.length_a   1.000
_cell.length_b   1.000
_cell.length_c   1.000
_cell.angle_alpha   90.00
_cell.angle_beta   90.00
_cell.angle_gamma   90.00
#
_symmetry.space_group_name_H-M   'P 1'
#
loop_
_entity.id
_entity.type
_entity.pdbx_description
1 polymer ?
#
loop_
_entity_poly.entity_id
_entity_poly.type
_entity_poly.pdbx_seq_one_letter_code
_entity_poly.pdbx_strand_id
1 'polypeptide(L)' 'LLEVGEQAQKLYATQSQIATQDFLIKGIEIANDCDLKYKVSQNQRLLVELCLMQLASITFDGEKKKLSNL' A
#
# COMPACT_ATOMS: atom_id res chain seq x y z
N LEU A 1 22.05 -9.55 1.15
CA LEU A 1 20.64 -9.78 1.57
C LEU A 1 20.54 -9.28 2.99
N LEU A 2 19.62 -8.36 3.26
CA LEU A 2 19.51 -7.61 4.51
C LEU A 2 19.81 -8.50 5.74
N GLU A 3 20.88 -8.20 6.47
CA GLU A 3 21.06 -8.64 7.85
C GLU A 3 20.04 -7.90 8.72
N VAL A 4 18.77 -8.19 8.48
CA VAL A 4 17.68 -7.73 9.33
C VAL A 4 17.71 -8.62 10.56
N GLY A 5 18.46 -8.18 11.57
CA GLY A 5 18.63 -8.88 12.84
C GLY A 5 17.30 -9.16 13.54
N GLU A 6 17.37 -9.93 14.63
CA GLU A 6 16.25 -10.44 15.45
C GLU A 6 15.08 -9.46 15.68
N GLN A 7 15.37 -8.15 15.68
CA GLN A 7 14.39 -7.06 15.75
C GLN A 7 13.38 -7.05 14.59
N ALA A 8 13.84 -7.22 13.35
CA ALA A 8 12.97 -7.21 12.18
C ALA A 8 12.05 -8.44 12.14
N GLN A 9 12.55 -9.61 12.57
CA GLN A 9 11.73 -10.81 12.70
C GLN A 9 10.58 -10.58 13.70
N LYS A 10 10.86 -9.95 14.84
CA LYS A 10 9.84 -9.56 15.82
C LYS A 10 8.84 -8.57 15.22
N LEU A 11 9.31 -7.57 14.48
CA LEU A 11 8.45 -6.58 13.81
C LEU A 11 7.52 -7.23 12.77
N TYR A 12 8.05 -8.08 11.90
CA TYR A 12 7.24 -8.78 10.89
C TYR A 12 6.23 -9.75 11.53
N ALA A 13 6.61 -10.44 12.61
CA ALA A 13 5.68 -11.29 13.36
C ALA A 13 4.48 -10.49 13.87
N THR A 14 4.73 -9.36 14.55
CA THR A 14 3.66 -8.48 15.05
C THR A 14 2.81 -7.89 13.93
N GLN A 15 3.43 -7.43 12.83
CA GLN A 15 2.71 -6.87 11.68
C GLN A 15 1.83 -7.91 10.99
N SER A 16 2.30 -9.15 10.85
CA SER A 16 1.52 -10.22 10.23
C SER A 16 0.25 -10.57 10.99
N GLN A 17 0.23 -10.38 12.32
CA GLN A 17 -0.95 -10.64 13.16
C GLN A 17 -2.06 -9.59 12.97
N ILE A 18 -1.72 -8.37 12.56
CA ILE A 18 -2.68 -7.27 12.36
C ILE A 18 -3.01 -7.00 10.89
N ALA A 19 -2.23 -7.56 9.96
CA ALA A 19 -2.47 -7.45 8.53
C ALA A 19 -3.59 -8.41 8.10
N THR A 20 -4.77 -7.87 7.79
CA THR A 20 -5.88 -8.69 7.28
C THR A 20 -5.62 -9.19 5.86
N GLN A 21 -6.22 -10.32 5.49
CA GLN A 21 -6.08 -10.86 4.14
C GLN A 21 -6.56 -9.88 3.07
N ASP A 22 -7.68 -9.20 3.31
CA ASP A 22 -8.20 -8.17 2.41
C ASP A 22 -7.24 -6.98 2.23
N PHE A 23 -6.57 -6.56 3.31
CA PHE A 23 -5.55 -5.51 3.24
C PHE A 23 -4.38 -5.95 2.35
N LEU A 24 -3.90 -7.18 2.55
CA LEU A 24 -2.77 -7.72 1.79
C LEU A 24 -3.09 -7.82 0.29
N ILE A 25 -4.26 -8.36 -0.06
CA ILE A 25 -4.67 -8.53 -1.47
C ILE A 25 -4.78 -7.15 -2.15
N LYS A 26 -5.51 -6.21 -1.56
CA LYS A 26 -5.65 -4.85 -2.12
C LYS A 26 -4.32 -4.12 -2.21
N GLY A 27 -3.47 -4.28 -1.20
CA GLY A 27 -2.14 -3.66 -1.17
C GLY A 27 -1.25 -4.16 -2.31
N ILE A 28 -1.27 -5.46 -2.57
CA ILE A 28 -0.53 -6.08 -3.68
C ILE A 28 -1.06 -5.57 -5.03
N GLU A 29 -2.38 -5.48 -5.20
CA GLU A 29 -2.98 -4.96 -6.45
C GLU A 29 -2.57 -3.51 -6.74
N ILE A 30 -2.64 -2.62 -5.74
CA ILE A 30 -2.24 -1.21 -5.86
C ILE A 30 -0.74 -1.11 -6.19
N ALA A 31 0.10 -1.87 -5.49
CA ALA A 31 1.54 -1.87 -5.72
C ALA A 31 1.89 -2.35 -7.13
N ASN A 32 1.24 -3.42 -7.60
CA ASN A 32 1.45 -3.96 -8.95
C ASN A 32 1.00 -2.97 -10.04
N ASP A 33 -0.15 -2.31 -9.87
CA ASP A 33 -0.61 -1.28 -10.81
C ASP A 33 0.36 -0.08 -10.86
N CYS A 34 0.86 0.37 -9.70
CA CYS A 34 1.86 1.41 -9.62
C CYS A 34 3.16 1.01 -10.33
N ASP A 35 3.66 -0.21 -10.12
CA ASP A 35 4.89 -0.72 -10.75
C ASP A 35 4.76 -0.78 -12.28
N LEU A 36 3.65 -1.36 -12.78
CA LEU A 36 3.36 -1.43 -14.21
C LEU A 36 3.31 -0.05 -14.87
N LYS A 37 2.73 0.94 -14.18
CA LYS A 37 2.60 2.32 -14.66
C LYS A 37 3.87 3.14 -14.48
N TYR A 38 4.79 2.72 -13.61
CA TYR A 38 5.96 3.51 -13.22
C TYR A 38 6.84 3.90 -14.42
N LYS A 39 7.17 2.94 -15.28
CA LYS A 39 8.06 3.19 -16.44
C LYS A 39 7.45 4.12 -17.49
N VAL A 40 6.12 4.09 -17.64
CA VAL A 40 5.40 4.85 -18.67
C VAL A 40 4.83 6.18 -18.15
N SER A 41 4.84 6.40 -16.84
CA SER A 41 4.33 7.63 -16.24
C SER A 41 5.25 8.82 -16.53
N GLN A 42 4.66 9.91 -17.00
CA GLN A 42 5.35 11.20 -17.17
C GLN A 42 5.83 11.77 -15.82
N ASN A 43 5.12 11.48 -14.74
CA ASN A 43 5.39 11.99 -13.39
C ASN A 43 5.50 10.83 -12.39
N GLN A 44 6.65 10.16 -12.38
CA GLN A 44 6.90 8.99 -11.54
C GLN A 44 6.77 9.27 -10.04
N ARG A 45 7.27 10.42 -9.59
CA ARG A 45 7.17 10.83 -8.17
C ARG A 45 5.71 10.94 -7.73
N LEU A 46 4.89 11.63 -8.52
CA LEU A 46 3.47 11.80 -8.23
C LEU A 46 2.73 10.46 -8.23
N LEU A 47 3.06 9.56 -9.16
CA LEU A 47 2.48 8.21 -9.18
C LEU A 47 2.77 7.44 -7.89
N VAL A 48 4.01 7.50 -7.39
CA VAL A 48 4.38 6.84 -6.12
C VAL A 48 3.68 7.50 -4.94
N GLU A 49 3.59 8.83 -4.91
CA GLU A 49 2.86 9.55 -3.87
C GLU A 49 1.37 9.13 -3.83
N LEU A 50 0.72 9.00 -4.99
CA LEU A 50 -0.64 8.51 -5.11
C LEU A 50 -0.79 7.05 -4.65
N CYS A 51 0.14 6.17 -5.03
CA CYS A 51 0.17 4.77 -4.58
C CYS A 51 0.24 4.67 -3.05
N LEU A 52 1.12 5.44 -2.41
CA LEU A 52 1.24 5.48 -0.95
C LEU A 52 -0.04 5.98 -0.28
N MET A 53 -0.70 7.01 -0.84
CA MET A 53 -1.99 7.49 -0.35
C MET A 53 -3.08 6.42 -0.46
N GLN A 54 -3.13 5.70 -1.59
CA GLN A 54 -4.07 4.60 -1.79
C GLN A 54 -3.84 3.46 -0.80
N LEU A 55 -2.59 3.04 -0.58
CA LEU A 55 -2.23 2.03 0.42
C LEU A 55 -2.66 2.43 1.83
N ALA A 56 -2.41 3.69 2.22
CA ALA A 56 -2.83 4.22 3.52
C ALA A 56 -4.36 4.26 3.68
N SER A 57 -5.10 4.40 2.57
CA SER A 57 -6.56 4.41 2.60
C SER A 57 -7.20 3.03 2.80
N ILE A 58 -6.46 1.92 2.62
CA ILE A 58 -7.03 0.56 2.71
C ILE A 58 -7.54 0.27 4.13
N THR A 59 -6.82 0.74 5.14
CA THR A 59 -7.16 0.56 6.57
C THR A 59 -7.88 1.76 7.17
N PHE A 60 -8.13 2.81 6.37
CA PHE A 60 -8.81 4.01 6.82
C PHE A 60 -10.34 3.81 6.72
N ASP A 61 -10.98 3.67 7.89
CA ASP A 61 -12.43 3.48 8.02
C ASP A 61 -13.20 4.82 8.08
N GLY A 62 -12.53 5.94 7.78
CA GLY A 62 -13.16 7.25 7.77
C GLY A 62 -14.13 7.36 6.59
N GLU A 63 -15.38 7.68 6.91
CA GLU A 63 -16.54 7.87 6.02
C GLU A 63 -16.12 7.99 4.55
N LYS A 64 -16.35 6.92 3.77
CA LYS A 64 -16.25 6.97 2.31
C LYS A 64 -17.08 8.18 1.86
N LYS A 65 -16.44 9.31 1.60
CA LYS A 65 -17.09 10.42 0.91
C LYS A 65 -17.51 9.83 -0.43
N LYS A 66 -18.80 9.50 -0.54
CA LYS A 66 -19.44 9.23 -1.81
C LYS A 66 -19.09 10.42 -2.69
N LEU A 67 -18.19 10.22 -3.64
CA LEU A 67 -18.10 11.08 -4.80
C LEU A 67 -19.41 10.86 -5.54
N SER A 68 -20.46 11.58 -5.12
CA SER A 68 -21.64 11.78 -5.94
C SER A 68 -21.15 12.42 -7.22
N ASN A 69 -21.24 11.67 -8.31
CA ASN A 69 -20.99 12.09 -9.68
C ASN A 69 -21.30 13.59 -9.85
N LEU A 70 -20.28 14.36 -10.22
CA LEU A 70 -20.45 15.64 -10.89
C LEU A 70 -19.88 15.49 -12.30
#